data_AF-A0A8B8NAR6-F1
#
_entry.id   AF-A0A8B8NAR6-F1
#
_cell.length_a   1.000
_cell.length_b   1.000
_cell.length_c   1.000
_cell.angle_alpha   90.00
_cell.angle_beta   90.00
_cell.angle_gamma   90.00
#
_symmetry.space_group_name_H-M   'P 1'
#
loop_
_entity.id
_entity.type
_entity.pdbx_description
1 polymer ?
#
loop_
_entity_poly.entity_id
_entity_poly.type
_entity_poly.pdbx_seq_one_letter_code
_entity_poly.pdbx_strand_id
1 'polypeptide(L)'
;MAKMCVAIAAVLAVAALLQTSTAQTTHVVGDSLGWLVPPGGKIAYETWADMQTFVVGDILMFNFTTGEQDVARVTKEAFDSCNSTSPIFLETTGPFNYTLDAAGEYYFIGTMDRHCFFGQKLAINVSASTGPTPSPQAPTPTPVRGPMTYVVGDDLGWLVPPGGYIA
;
A
#
# COMPACT_ATOMS: atom_id res chain seq x y z
N MET A 1 -15.96 -34.98 37.70
CA MET A 1 -16.21 -34.95 36.23
C MET A 1 -17.00 -33.71 35.81
N ALA A 2 -18.23 -33.47 36.30
CA ALA A 2 -19.05 -32.31 35.90
C ALA A 2 -18.37 -30.92 36.08
N LYS A 3 -17.68 -30.68 37.20
CA LYS A 3 -16.91 -29.44 37.46
C LYS A 3 -15.79 -29.20 36.43
N MET A 4 -15.20 -30.27 35.91
CA MET A 4 -14.12 -30.20 34.93
C MET A 4 -14.67 -29.89 33.54
N CYS A 5 -15.84 -30.46 33.18
CA CYS A 5 -16.54 -30.14 31.93
C CYS A 5 -17.03 -28.68 31.88
N VAL A 6 -17.52 -28.14 33.02
CA VAL A 6 -17.96 -26.74 33.10
C VAL A 6 -16.77 -25.78 32.97
N ALA A 7 -15.62 -26.11 33.57
CA ALA A 7 -14.40 -25.31 33.43
C ALA A 7 -13.87 -25.32 31.98
N ILE A 8 -13.88 -26.47 31.31
CA ILE A 8 -13.46 -26.59 29.90
C ILE A 8 -14.41 -25.81 28.97
N ALA A 9 -15.72 -25.91 29.19
CA ALA A 9 -16.73 -25.16 28.42
C ALA A 9 -16.59 -23.63 28.61
N ALA A 10 -16.27 -23.18 29.82
CA ALA A 10 -16.05 -21.77 30.11
C ALA A 10 -14.78 -21.22 29.42
N VAL A 11 -13.69 -22.01 29.39
CA VAL A 11 -12.45 -21.61 28.70
C VAL A 11 -12.65 -21.52 27.17
N LEU A 12 -13.43 -22.44 26.58
CA LEU A 12 -13.77 -22.40 25.15
C LEU A 12 -14.68 -21.21 24.80
N ALA A 13 -15.61 -20.83 25.68
CA ALA A 13 -16.46 -19.66 25.49
C ALA A 13 -15.70 -18.33 25.59
N VAL A 14 -14.69 -18.24 26.46
CA VAL A 14 -13.82 -17.05 26.58
C VAL A 14 -12.87 -16.92 25.38
N ALA A 15 -12.39 -18.03 24.83
CA ALA A 15 -11.57 -18.04 23.61
C ALA A 15 -12.36 -17.58 22.35
N ALA A 16 -13.68 -17.84 22.31
CA ALA A 16 -14.56 -17.40 21.22
C ALA A 16 -14.89 -15.89 21.24
N LEU A 17 -14.57 -15.18 22.32
CA LEU A 17 -14.81 -13.74 22.49
C LEU A 17 -13.61 -12.87 22.06
N LEU A 18 -12.52 -13.46 21.57
CA LEU A 18 -11.48 -12.70 20.88
C LEU A 18 -12.00 -12.29 19.49
N GLN A 19 -12.89 -11.29 19.48
CA GLN A 19 -13.21 -10.54 18.28
C GLN A 19 -11.92 -9.83 17.86
N THR A 20 -11.30 -10.30 16.77
CA THR A 20 -10.21 -9.58 16.11
C THR A 20 -10.79 -8.29 15.54
N SER A 21 -10.70 -7.19 16.27
CA SER A 21 -10.95 -5.87 15.68
C SER A 21 -9.82 -5.59 14.70
N THR A 22 -10.13 -5.50 13.42
CA THR A 22 -9.18 -4.97 12.43
C THR A 22 -8.86 -3.55 12.86
N ALA A 23 -7.63 -3.31 13.33
CA ALA A 23 -7.21 -1.99 13.73
C ALA A 23 -7.15 -1.10 12.48
N GLN A 24 -7.83 0.05 12.55
CA GLN A 24 -7.73 1.10 11.55
C GLN A 24 -6.30 1.62 11.52
N THR A 25 -5.63 1.50 10.38
CA THR A 25 -4.25 1.98 10.20
C THR A 25 -4.26 3.38 9.60
N THR A 26 -3.39 4.26 10.11
CA THR A 26 -3.13 5.56 9.48
C THR A 26 -1.80 5.50 8.73
N HIS A 27 -1.85 5.65 7.41
CA HIS A 27 -0.68 5.75 6.54
C HIS A 27 -0.34 7.23 6.34
N VAL A 28 0.82 7.66 6.84
CA VAL A 28 1.34 9.01 6.61
C VAL A 28 1.94 9.06 5.20
N VAL A 29 1.27 9.74 4.28
CA VAL A 29 1.66 9.74 2.86
C VAL A 29 3.03 10.38 2.70
N GLY A 30 3.98 9.61 2.15
CA GLY A 30 5.37 10.02 1.96
C GLY A 30 6.22 10.00 3.24
N ASP A 31 5.69 9.49 4.36
CA ASP A 31 6.38 9.45 5.65
C ASP A 31 6.95 10.83 6.07
N SER A 32 8.25 10.95 6.28
CA SER A 32 8.91 12.22 6.62
C SER A 32 8.98 13.21 5.46
N LEU A 33 8.78 12.77 4.21
CA LEU A 33 8.70 13.66 3.05
C LEU A 33 7.40 14.48 3.07
N GLY A 34 6.32 13.87 3.56
CA GLY A 34 4.97 14.43 3.48
C GLY A 34 4.43 14.50 2.05
N TRP A 35 3.43 15.34 1.85
CA TRP A 35 2.77 15.58 0.56
C TRP A 35 3.25 16.88 -0.08
N LEU A 36 4.17 16.78 -1.03
CA LEU A 36 4.81 17.88 -1.75
C LEU A 36 5.28 17.42 -3.13
N VAL A 37 5.84 18.33 -3.95
CA VAL A 37 6.51 17.94 -5.20
C VAL A 37 7.83 17.23 -4.89
N PRO A 38 7.94 15.91 -5.12
CA PRO A 38 9.09 15.15 -4.66
C PRO A 38 10.34 15.51 -5.47
N PRO A 39 11.52 15.71 -4.84
CA PRO A 39 12.75 16.05 -5.54
C PRO A 39 13.27 14.95 -6.50
N GLY A 40 12.74 13.72 -6.41
CA GLY A 40 13.01 12.61 -7.32
C GLY A 40 11.92 12.34 -8.36
N GLY A 41 10.90 13.20 -8.46
CA GLY A 41 9.73 12.96 -9.30
C GLY A 41 8.82 11.85 -8.77
N LYS A 42 7.95 11.33 -9.65
CA LYS A 42 6.84 10.42 -9.29
C LYS A 42 7.24 9.15 -8.52
N ILE A 43 8.49 8.70 -8.64
CA ILE A 43 8.99 7.45 -8.04
C ILE A 43 8.87 7.45 -6.50
N ALA A 44 8.88 8.63 -5.87
CA ALA A 44 8.81 8.73 -4.40
C ALA A 44 7.51 8.16 -3.84
N TYR A 45 6.36 8.55 -4.39
CA TYR A 45 5.06 8.07 -3.92
C TYR A 45 4.73 6.66 -4.45
N GLU A 46 5.23 6.28 -5.63
CA GLU A 46 5.15 4.91 -6.13
C GLU A 46 5.87 3.94 -5.18
N THR A 47 7.13 4.22 -4.85
CA THR A 47 7.93 3.39 -3.92
C THR A 47 7.32 3.36 -2.52
N TRP A 48 6.83 4.51 -2.04
CA TRP A 48 6.14 4.58 -0.75
C TRP A 48 4.89 3.70 -0.75
N ALA A 49 4.06 3.78 -1.79
CA ALA A 49 2.84 2.98 -1.90
C ALA A 49 3.10 1.48 -1.96
N ASP A 50 4.16 1.05 -2.67
CA ASP A 50 4.56 -0.36 -2.79
C ASP A 50 4.99 -0.98 -1.45
N MET A 51 5.36 -0.17 -0.47
CA MET A 51 5.71 -0.61 0.88
C MET A 51 4.52 -0.69 1.84
N GLN A 52 3.32 -0.32 1.38
CA GLN A 52 2.12 -0.27 2.20
C GLN A 52 1.14 -1.39 1.84
N THR A 53 0.25 -1.71 2.78
CA THR A 53 -0.93 -2.52 2.50
C THR A 53 -2.13 -1.72 2.94
N PHE A 54 -3.02 -1.41 2.00
CA PHE A 54 -4.22 -0.61 2.26
C PHE A 54 -5.45 -1.51 2.36
N VAL A 55 -6.22 -1.32 3.42
CA VAL A 55 -7.44 -2.05 3.70
C VAL A 55 -8.59 -1.07 3.92
N VAL A 56 -9.82 -1.48 3.57
CA VAL A 56 -11.02 -0.69 3.87
C VAL A 56 -11.07 -0.34 5.36
N GLY A 57 -11.24 0.94 5.65
CA GLY A 57 -11.25 1.53 6.98
C GLY A 57 -9.98 2.33 7.28
N ASP A 58 -8.85 2.05 6.61
CA ASP A 58 -7.60 2.77 6.82
C ASP A 58 -7.70 4.25 6.44
N ILE A 59 -6.76 5.05 6.97
CA ILE A 59 -6.69 6.50 6.74
C ILE A 59 -5.40 6.81 5.99
N LEU A 60 -5.50 7.59 4.92
CA LEU A 60 -4.36 8.31 4.35
C LEU A 60 -4.26 9.68 5.03
N MET A 61 -3.16 9.94 5.72
CA MET A 61 -2.86 11.26 6.28
C MET A 61 -1.90 11.99 5.33
N PHE A 62 -2.41 13.03 4.67
CA PHE A 62 -1.64 13.94 3.86
C PHE A 62 -1.13 15.10 4.71
N ASN A 63 0.17 15.13 4.98
CA ASN A 63 0.80 16.23 5.70
C ASN A 63 1.37 17.24 4.69
N PHE A 64 0.81 18.45 4.66
CA PHE A 64 1.24 19.53 3.77
C PHE A 64 0.90 20.90 4.34
N THR A 65 1.56 21.94 3.83
CA THR A 65 1.30 23.34 4.19
C THR A 65 0.11 23.88 3.39
N THR A 66 -0.94 24.33 4.09
CA THR A 66 -2.09 25.02 3.49
C THR A 66 -1.64 26.20 2.63
N GLY A 67 -2.14 26.27 1.40
CA GLY A 67 -1.81 27.32 0.44
C GLY A 67 -0.53 27.07 -0.38
N GLU A 68 0.25 26.04 -0.05
CA GLU A 68 1.39 25.60 -0.88
C GLU A 68 1.08 24.30 -1.62
N GLN A 69 0.21 23.46 -1.05
CA GLN A 69 -0.19 22.18 -1.62
C GLN A 69 -1.69 21.97 -1.41
N ASP A 70 -2.26 21.05 -2.17
CA ASP A 70 -3.62 20.55 -2.03
C ASP A 70 -3.63 19.05 -2.34
N VAL A 71 -4.77 18.40 -2.07
CA VAL A 71 -5.00 16.99 -2.39
C VAL A 71 -6.31 16.87 -3.13
N ALA A 72 -6.27 16.37 -4.36
CA ALA A 72 -7.47 16.02 -5.12
C ALA A 72 -7.56 14.52 -5.35
N ARG A 73 -8.74 13.93 -5.11
CA ARG A 73 -9.08 12.58 -5.59
C ARG A 73 -9.64 12.69 -7.01
N VAL A 74 -9.14 11.87 -7.91
CA VAL A 74 -9.48 11.93 -9.35
C VAL A 74 -9.74 10.53 -9.92
N THR A 75 -10.24 10.47 -11.16
CA THR A 75 -10.32 9.21 -11.92
C THR A 75 -8.93 8.77 -12.38
N LYS A 76 -8.81 7.52 -12.84
CA LYS A 76 -7.57 7.00 -13.41
C LYS A 76 -7.09 7.85 -14.61
N GLU A 77 -7.99 8.21 -15.50
CA GLU A 77 -7.67 8.98 -16.71
C GLU A 77 -7.15 10.37 -16.35
N ALA A 78 -7.83 11.03 -15.40
CA ALA A 78 -7.44 12.33 -14.90
C ALA A 78 -6.10 12.28 -14.14
N PHE A 79 -5.83 11.20 -13.40
CA PHE A 79 -4.53 10.95 -12.79
C PHE A 79 -3.43 10.83 -13.84
N ASP A 80 -3.64 10.00 -14.87
CA ASP A 80 -2.66 9.74 -15.93
C ASP A 80 -2.32 11.01 -16.71
N SER A 81 -3.31 11.86 -16.98
CA SER A 81 -3.10 13.14 -17.68
C SER A 81 -2.83 14.34 -16.77
N CYS A 82 -2.79 14.17 -15.45
CA CYS A 82 -2.77 15.25 -14.46
C CYS A 82 -3.86 16.32 -14.68
N ASN A 83 -5.07 15.87 -15.02
CA ASN A 83 -6.22 16.75 -15.20
C ASN A 83 -6.93 16.99 -13.84
N SER A 84 -6.93 18.25 -13.40
CA SER A 84 -7.56 18.69 -12.15
C SER A 84 -8.86 19.48 -12.36
N THR A 85 -9.42 19.52 -13.58
CA THR A 85 -10.58 20.37 -13.90
C THR A 85 -11.87 19.91 -13.20
N SER A 86 -12.02 18.62 -12.94
CA SER A 86 -13.23 18.06 -12.30
C SER A 86 -12.86 16.92 -11.35
N PRO A 87 -12.24 17.23 -10.21
CA PRO A 87 -11.87 16.21 -9.25
C PRO A 87 -13.12 15.63 -8.59
N ILE A 88 -13.02 14.37 -8.15
CA ILE A 88 -14.05 13.71 -7.33
C ILE A 88 -14.15 14.41 -5.97
N PHE A 89 -13.00 14.85 -5.44
CA PHE A 89 -12.88 15.56 -4.18
C PHE A 89 -11.63 16.45 -4.22
N LEU A 90 -11.65 17.60 -3.54
CA LEU A 90 -10.51 18.50 -3.38
C LEU A 90 -10.45 19.00 -1.93
N GLU A 91 -9.27 18.88 -1.31
CA GLU A 91 -8.95 19.52 -0.04
C GLU A 91 -7.76 20.47 -0.23
N THR A 92 -7.88 21.68 0.29
CA THR A 92 -6.85 22.74 0.19
C THR A 92 -6.22 23.07 1.54
N THR A 93 -6.68 22.46 2.63
CA THR A 93 -6.23 22.69 4.00
C THR A 93 -5.51 21.46 4.54
N GLY A 94 -4.26 21.63 4.97
CA GLY A 94 -3.46 20.58 5.57
C GLY A 94 -3.31 20.74 7.09
N PRO A 95 -2.97 19.66 7.83
CA PRO A 95 -2.95 18.27 7.36
C PRO A 95 -4.37 17.73 7.15
N PHE A 96 -4.50 16.77 6.23
CA PHE A 96 -5.79 16.21 5.81
C PHE A 96 -5.81 14.68 5.96
N ASN A 97 -6.92 14.14 6.47
CA ASN A 97 -7.15 12.70 6.59
C ASN A 97 -8.23 12.24 5.60
N TYR A 98 -7.88 11.27 4.75
CA TYR A 98 -8.81 10.63 3.83
C TYR A 98 -9.06 9.18 4.26
N THR A 99 -10.30 8.84 4.61
CA THR A 99 -10.67 7.45 4.95
C THR A 99 -10.92 6.63 3.69
N LEU A 100 -10.33 5.44 3.64
CA LEU A 100 -10.51 4.47 2.55
C LEU A 100 -11.77 3.63 2.82
N ASP A 101 -12.90 4.07 2.26
CA ASP A 101 -14.24 3.56 2.56
C ASP A 101 -14.66 2.33 1.74
N ALA A 102 -13.96 2.04 0.64
CA ALA A 102 -14.27 0.93 -0.25
C ALA A 102 -13.01 0.28 -0.81
N ALA A 103 -13.16 -0.98 -1.24
CA ALA A 103 -12.09 -1.67 -1.95
C ALA A 103 -11.99 -1.16 -3.39
N GLY A 104 -10.79 -1.18 -3.94
CA GLY A 104 -10.50 -0.77 -5.32
C GLY A 104 -9.39 0.27 -5.40
N GLU A 105 -9.24 0.84 -6.60
CA GLU A 105 -8.17 1.79 -6.90
C GLU A 105 -8.54 3.22 -6.49
N TYR A 106 -7.59 3.92 -5.88
CA TYR A 106 -7.70 5.32 -5.53
C TYR A 106 -6.53 6.09 -6.15
N TYR A 107 -6.85 7.26 -6.71
CA TYR A 107 -5.88 8.13 -7.36
C TYR A 107 -5.96 9.53 -6.78
N PHE A 108 -4.81 10.05 -6.36
CA PHE A 108 -4.67 11.37 -5.76
C PHE A 108 -3.61 12.18 -6.51
N ILE A 109 -3.84 13.48 -6.66
CA ILE A 109 -2.91 14.42 -7.30
C ILE A 109 -2.86 15.75 -6.55
N GLY A 110 -1.72 16.44 -6.61
CA GLY A 110 -1.64 17.87 -6.30
C GLY A 110 -2.01 18.69 -7.54
N THR A 111 -2.93 19.63 -7.39
CA THR A 111 -3.54 20.39 -8.49
C THR A 111 -2.89 21.74 -8.75
N MET A 112 -2.06 22.22 -7.82
CA MET A 112 -1.34 23.48 -7.97
C MET A 112 -0.32 23.40 -9.10
N ASP A 113 -0.39 24.37 -10.02
CA ASP A 113 0.50 24.55 -11.16
C ASP A 113 0.83 23.25 -11.92
N ARG A 114 2.07 22.78 -11.78
CA ARG A 114 2.59 21.57 -12.42
C ARG A 114 2.98 20.50 -11.42
N HIS A 115 2.48 20.57 -10.18
CA HIS A 115 2.90 19.67 -9.12
C HIS A 115 2.65 18.20 -9.45
N CYS A 116 1.47 17.86 -9.98
CA CYS A 116 1.19 16.50 -10.46
C CYS A 116 2.18 16.03 -11.53
N PHE A 117 2.51 16.88 -12.51
CA PHE A 117 3.48 16.54 -13.57
C PHE A 117 4.89 16.34 -13.03
N PHE A 118 5.24 17.03 -11.95
CA PHE A 118 6.51 16.84 -11.25
C PHE A 118 6.46 15.73 -10.20
N GLY A 119 5.39 14.94 -10.17
CA GLY A 119 5.33 13.70 -9.41
C GLY A 119 4.58 13.77 -8.09
N GLN A 120 3.91 14.88 -7.77
CA GLN A 120 2.98 14.93 -6.63
C GLN A 120 1.67 14.22 -6.99
N LYS A 121 1.73 12.89 -7.03
CA LYS A 121 0.61 12.02 -7.36
C LYS A 121 0.79 10.65 -6.71
N LEU A 122 -0.30 10.04 -6.26
CA LEU A 122 -0.33 8.77 -5.57
C LEU A 122 -1.43 7.88 -6.17
N ALA A 123 -1.08 6.66 -6.56
CA ALA A 123 -2.02 5.61 -6.92
C ALA A 123 -1.90 4.48 -5.89
N ILE A 124 -3.04 4.00 -5.38
CA ILE A 124 -3.08 2.87 -4.44
C ILE A 124 -4.21 1.92 -4.81
N ASN A 125 -4.09 0.67 -4.34
CA ASN A 125 -5.16 -0.32 -4.43
C ASN A 125 -5.55 -0.78 -3.02
N VAL A 126 -6.82 -0.61 -2.68
CA VAL A 126 -7.38 -0.92 -1.37
C VAL A 126 -8.05 -2.29 -1.42
N SER A 127 -7.65 -3.19 -0.53
CA SER A 127 -8.26 -4.50 -0.38
C SER A 127 -9.47 -4.43 0.57
N ALA A 128 -10.43 -5.33 0.39
CA ALA A 128 -11.56 -5.43 1.31
C ALA A 128 -11.06 -5.76 2.72
N SER A 129 -11.65 -5.13 3.73
CA SER A 129 -11.41 -5.53 5.11
C SER A 129 -11.90 -6.97 5.29
N THR A 130 -10.96 -7.89 5.51
CA THR A 130 -11.31 -9.23 5.99
C THR A 130 -11.86 -9.03 7.39
N GLY A 131 -13.18 -9.01 7.53
CA GLY A 131 -13.84 -9.29 8.80
C GLY A 131 -13.34 -10.61 9.39
N PRO A 132 -13.70 -10.97 10.63
CA PRO A 132 -13.06 -12.06 11.37
C PRO A 132 -12.98 -13.33 10.51
N THR A 133 -11.77 -13.66 10.07
CA THR A 133 -11.48 -14.87 9.32
C THR A 133 -11.81 -16.06 10.23
N PRO A 134 -12.54 -17.09 9.78
CA PRO A 134 -12.61 -18.34 10.53
C PRO A 134 -11.18 -18.85 10.75
N SER A 135 -10.94 -19.36 11.96
CA SER A 135 -9.65 -19.84 12.46
C SER A 135 -8.83 -20.57 11.37
N PRO A 136 -7.51 -20.37 11.27
CA PRO A 136 -6.69 -21.01 10.25
C PRO A 136 -6.90 -22.52 10.30
N GLN A 137 -7.45 -23.08 9.23
CA GLN A 137 -7.43 -24.52 9.04
C GLN A 137 -5.97 -24.94 8.94
N ALA A 138 -5.59 -25.97 9.69
CA ALA A 138 -4.21 -26.46 9.75
C ALA A 138 -3.63 -26.60 8.34
N PRO A 139 -2.36 -26.19 8.11
CA PRO A 139 -1.76 -26.28 6.80
C PRO A 139 -1.73 -27.74 6.35
N THR A 140 -2.36 -28.02 5.21
CA THR A 140 -2.15 -29.27 4.47
C THR A 140 -0.65 -29.36 4.15
N PRO A 141 0.01 -30.50 4.37
CA PRO A 141 1.45 -30.61 4.12
C PRO A 141 1.75 -30.28 2.66
N THR A 142 2.54 -29.23 2.45
CA THR A 142 3.12 -28.88 1.15
C THR A 142 4.05 -30.00 0.71
N PRO A 143 4.04 -30.39 -0.59
CA PRO A 143 5.03 -31.33 -1.08
C PRO A 143 6.43 -30.72 -0.95
N VAL A 144 7.35 -31.47 -0.35
CA VAL A 144 8.76 -31.08 -0.19
C VAL A 144 9.34 -30.77 -1.58
N ARG A 145 9.68 -29.51 -1.81
CA ARG A 145 10.40 -29.09 -3.02
C ARG A 145 11.84 -29.58 -2.89
N GLY A 146 12.24 -30.51 -3.74
CA GLY A 146 13.63 -30.96 -3.85
C GLY A 146 14.55 -29.83 -4.30
N PRO A 147 15.89 -29.99 -4.15
CA PRO A 147 16.85 -29.00 -4.58
C PRO A 147 16.71 -28.73 -6.08
N MET A 148 16.47 -27.45 -6.43
CA MET A 148 16.53 -26.95 -7.80
C MET A 148 17.93 -26.37 -8.03
N THR A 149 18.71 -27.01 -8.89
CA THR A 149 19.94 -26.46 -9.45
C THR A 149 19.60 -25.47 -10.56
N TYR A 150 19.96 -24.21 -10.36
CA TYR A 150 19.94 -23.21 -11.44
C TYR A 150 21.32 -23.17 -12.08
N VAL A 151 21.41 -23.46 -13.38
CA VAL A 151 22.63 -23.26 -14.15
C VAL A 151 22.60 -21.82 -14.65
N VAL A 152 23.57 -21.02 -14.21
CA VAL A 152 23.81 -19.66 -14.72
C VAL A 152 25.10 -19.69 -15.55
N GLY A 153 24.97 -19.36 -16.83
CA GLY A 153 26.03 -19.41 -17.83
C GLY A 153 25.60 -20.26 -19.02
N ASP A 154 25.71 -19.71 -20.22
CA ASP A 154 25.82 -20.49 -21.45
C ASP A 154 27.21 -21.16 -21.51
N ASP A 155 27.45 -22.03 -22.50
CA ASP A 155 28.67 -22.87 -22.65
C ASP A 155 30.01 -22.08 -22.76
N LEU A 156 30.01 -20.76 -22.52
CA LEU A 156 31.17 -19.88 -22.65
C LEU A 156 31.73 -19.36 -21.32
N GLY A 157 31.08 -19.59 -20.18
CA GLY A 157 31.60 -19.21 -18.86
C GLY A 157 31.87 -17.70 -18.68
N TRP A 158 32.39 -17.30 -17.52
CA TRP A 158 32.72 -15.90 -17.16
C TRP A 158 33.96 -15.36 -17.91
N LEU A 159 34.08 -15.60 -19.21
CA LEU A 159 35.18 -15.10 -20.03
C LEU A 159 34.92 -13.63 -20.41
N VAL A 160 35.81 -12.75 -19.97
CA VAL A 160 35.91 -11.37 -20.48
C VAL A 160 36.42 -11.45 -21.93
N PRO A 161 35.66 -10.98 -22.93
CA PRO A 161 36.13 -10.98 -24.32
C PRO A 161 37.38 -10.08 -24.45
N PRO A 162 38.48 -10.57 -25.05
CA PRO A 162 39.65 -9.75 -25.29
C PRO A 162 39.40 -8.84 -26.51
N GLY A 163 39.45 -7.52 -26.30
CA GLY A 163 39.62 -6.55 -27.39
C GLY A 163 38.41 -5.66 -27.67
N GLY A 164 38.07 -4.78 -26.73
CA GLY A 164 37.28 -3.58 -27.00
C GLY A 164 38.14 -2.35 -26.72
N TYR A 165 38.65 -1.72 -27.76
CA TYR A 165 39.42 -0.48 -27.71
C TYR A 165 38.53 0.62 -27.11
N ILE A 166 39.03 1.32 -26.10
CA ILE A 166 38.48 2.62 -25.71
C ILE A 166 38.76 3.60 -26.85
N ALA A 167 37.70 4.04 -27.52
CA ALA A 167 37.66 5.22 -28.36
C ALA A 167 36.40 5.98 -27.98
#